data_AF-A0A0M0JAM3-F1
#
_entry.id   AF-A0A0M0JAM3-F1
#
_cell.length_a   1.000
_cell.length_b   1.000
_cell.length_c   1.000
_cell.angle_alpha   90.00
_cell.angle_beta   90.00
_cell.angle_gamma   90.00
#
_symmetry.space_group_name_H-M   'P 1'
#
loop_
_entity.id
_entity.type
_entity.pdbx_description
1 polymer ?
#
loop_
_entity_poly.entity_id
_entity_poly.type
_entity_poly.pdbx_seq_one_letter_code
_entity_poly.pdbx_strand_id
1 'polypeptide(L)'
;MILLRRRATASPKQPEQPPKVAPKPAEQSRQQKFIWQPRAAFADSKDIFDTDEVELKRFNVDWKQACELGLSKLIDKLDDGGGVDADGDGISDEVAETKAVLWDYHDRIVQLFEYYAAVGGSLSSLALNQWSAFIEDFKLVVDGSKFCKKSDMDTLFIAVNARSVNYEKAKAKVQGKAVTHSDAKALNRVEFLYLLVEVAINRWVKPGAIRDISMAVRQLFAELIEPRVDKRIFRDYNDFRKLAYESTVNDVLCKYESSLRNVFSVASGTEFGHKNLLSLAEWSEFIRALGFIGVDVSERDVTLSFVMSRMAVIDARMTKGETKENHLPFEGFMEAICRLSLVKALPTDEELSKAKCSDGGMFLLMLMKKELDEEILDEFVDFKSTHAVAWGGEPMQPLARCVEHMVTSIIRTIIDEVSSASGSVVLHLSIRDARAWAKVKLGED
;
A
#
# COMPACT_ATOMS: atom_id res chain seq x y z
N MET A 1 9.95 -9.76 -108.48
CA MET A 1 11.33 -9.38 -108.82
C MET A 1 11.91 -8.53 -107.68
N ILE A 2 12.93 -9.07 -107.02
CA ILE A 2 14.14 -8.41 -106.50
C ILE A 2 14.05 -6.94 -106.02
N LEU A 3 14.26 -6.69 -104.71
CA LEU A 3 15.51 -6.13 -104.14
C LEU A 3 15.28 -5.53 -102.74
N LEU A 4 15.95 -6.15 -101.75
CA LEU A 4 16.78 -5.52 -100.71
C LEU A 4 16.28 -4.24 -100.01
N ARG A 5 16.15 -4.32 -98.68
CA ARG A 5 16.94 -3.45 -97.79
C ARG A 5 17.16 -4.07 -96.41
N ARG A 6 18.37 -3.79 -95.92
CA ARG A 6 19.07 -4.42 -94.80
C ARG A 6 18.59 -3.91 -93.44
N ARG A 7 18.68 -4.84 -92.47
CA ARG A 7 18.83 -4.71 -91.01
C ARG A 7 19.11 -3.30 -90.47
N ALA A 8 18.26 -2.88 -89.53
CA ALA A 8 18.65 -2.06 -88.39
C ALA A 8 18.51 -2.93 -87.11
N THR A 9 19.56 -2.91 -86.30
CA THR A 9 19.74 -3.67 -85.07
C THR A 9 18.81 -3.20 -83.96
N ALA A 10 18.15 -4.14 -83.29
CA ALA A 10 17.32 -3.89 -82.12
C ALA A 10 18.18 -3.57 -80.89
N SER A 11 17.93 -2.41 -80.27
CA SER A 11 18.38 -2.11 -78.91
C SER A 11 17.37 -2.70 -77.91
N PRO A 12 17.80 -3.43 -76.87
CA PRO A 12 16.88 -3.99 -75.88
C PRO A 12 16.27 -2.88 -75.01
N LYS A 13 14.94 -2.82 -74.97
CA LYS A 13 14.17 -1.97 -74.05
C LYS A 13 14.45 -2.40 -72.61
N GLN A 14 14.89 -1.47 -71.78
CA GLN A 14 14.94 -1.64 -70.32
C GLN A 14 13.52 -1.82 -69.77
N PRO A 15 13.31 -2.68 -68.76
CA PRO A 15 12.01 -2.81 -68.10
C PRO A 15 11.68 -1.54 -67.32
N GLU A 16 10.47 -1.00 -67.57
CA GLU A 16 9.88 0.11 -66.81
C GLU A 16 9.80 -0.26 -65.33
N GLN A 17 10.45 0.56 -64.48
CA GLN A 17 10.30 0.44 -63.03
C GLN A 17 8.90 0.92 -62.62
N PRO A 18 8.18 0.18 -61.74
CA PRO A 18 6.91 0.64 -61.23
C PRO A 18 7.09 1.93 -60.39
N PRO A 19 6.09 2.82 -60.37
CA PRO A 19 6.18 4.11 -59.70
C PRO A 19 6.50 3.95 -58.22
N LYS A 20 7.53 4.67 -57.75
CA LYS A 20 7.90 4.77 -56.33
C LYS A 20 6.72 5.34 -55.54
N VAL A 21 6.05 4.48 -54.79
CA VAL A 21 5.09 4.89 -53.76
C VAL A 21 5.86 5.70 -52.71
N ALA A 22 5.47 6.96 -52.53
CA ALA A 22 6.00 7.79 -51.47
C ALA A 22 5.79 7.07 -50.12
N PRO A 23 6.80 7.05 -49.21
CA PRO A 23 6.61 6.42 -47.92
C PRO A 23 5.49 7.16 -47.19
N LYS A 24 4.42 6.43 -46.84
CA LYS A 24 3.43 6.90 -45.86
C LYS A 24 4.22 7.36 -44.62
N PRO A 25 3.88 8.50 -44.00
CA PRO A 25 4.44 8.83 -42.69
C PRO A 25 4.23 7.61 -41.80
N ALA A 26 5.32 7.07 -41.27
CA ALA A 26 5.23 6.08 -40.23
C ALA A 26 4.59 6.78 -39.03
N GLU A 27 3.26 6.68 -38.95
CA GLU A 27 2.53 6.85 -37.70
C GLU A 27 2.97 5.67 -36.83
N GLN A 28 4.18 5.80 -36.28
CA GLN A 28 4.62 4.99 -35.16
C GLN A 28 3.60 5.29 -34.08
N SER A 29 2.60 4.42 -33.95
CA SER A 29 1.79 4.33 -32.75
C SER A 29 2.79 4.17 -31.60
N ARG A 30 3.15 5.27 -30.94
CA ARG A 30 3.78 5.21 -29.62
C ARG A 30 2.74 4.47 -28.79
N GLN A 31 2.96 3.17 -28.58
CA GLN A 31 2.24 2.46 -27.53
C GLN A 31 2.45 3.30 -26.29
N GLN A 32 1.35 3.88 -25.81
CA GLN A 32 1.35 4.73 -24.63
C GLN A 32 1.99 3.91 -23.52
N LYS A 33 3.10 4.43 -22.97
CA LYS A 33 3.84 3.72 -21.94
C LYS A 33 2.92 3.54 -20.74
N PHE A 34 2.79 2.29 -20.29
CA PHE A 34 2.08 1.99 -19.07
C PHE A 34 3.09 1.91 -17.92
N ILE A 35 3.10 2.94 -17.06
CA ILE A 35 4.17 3.17 -16.07
C ILE A 35 4.16 2.11 -14.95
N TRP A 36 3.03 1.46 -14.72
CA TRP A 36 2.83 0.48 -13.66
C TRP A 36 3.34 -0.92 -14.00
N GLN A 37 3.55 -1.23 -15.28
CA GLN A 37 3.93 -2.57 -15.75
C GLN A 37 5.14 -3.20 -15.01
N PRO A 38 6.21 -2.44 -14.64
CA PRO A 38 7.35 -3.04 -13.96
C PRO A 38 7.03 -3.61 -12.57
N ARG A 39 5.93 -3.21 -11.93
CA ARG A 39 5.48 -3.73 -10.63
C ARG A 39 5.36 -5.25 -10.62
N ALA A 40 4.89 -5.85 -11.73
CA ALA A 40 4.73 -7.29 -11.88
C ALA A 40 6.04 -8.07 -11.65
N ALA A 41 7.20 -7.46 -11.94
CA ALA A 41 8.50 -8.11 -11.68
C ALA A 41 8.79 -8.23 -10.18
N PHE A 42 8.38 -7.23 -9.40
CA PHE A 42 8.58 -7.17 -7.95
C PHE A 42 7.52 -7.97 -7.18
N ALA A 43 6.26 -7.89 -7.59
CA ALA A 43 5.15 -8.56 -6.90
C ALA A 43 5.29 -10.10 -6.88
N ASP A 44 4.77 -10.72 -5.83
CA ASP A 44 4.64 -12.19 -5.79
C ASP A 44 3.55 -12.67 -6.77
N SER A 45 2.55 -11.83 -7.05
CA SER A 45 1.46 -12.12 -8.00
C SER A 45 1.90 -12.22 -9.46
N LYS A 46 3.08 -11.68 -9.78
CA LYS A 46 3.54 -11.49 -11.17
C LYS A 46 2.57 -10.66 -12.02
N ASP A 47 1.80 -9.81 -11.34
CA ASP A 47 0.84 -8.88 -11.92
C ASP A 47 0.97 -7.51 -11.24
N ILE A 48 0.31 -6.50 -11.80
CA ILE A 48 0.19 -5.16 -11.22
C ILE A 48 -0.86 -5.13 -10.08
N PHE A 49 -1.73 -6.14 -10.01
CA PHE A 49 -2.72 -6.37 -8.96
C PHE A 49 -2.33 -7.55 -8.07
N ASP A 50 -2.83 -7.57 -6.83
CA ASP A 50 -2.82 -8.78 -6.02
C ASP A 50 -3.81 -9.79 -6.61
N THR A 51 -3.47 -11.07 -6.60
CA THR A 51 -4.30 -12.13 -7.17
C THR A 51 -4.76 -13.08 -6.06
N ASP A 52 -5.95 -13.66 -6.23
CA ASP A 52 -6.51 -14.66 -5.30
C ASP A 52 -5.53 -15.81 -5.05
N GLU A 53 -4.73 -16.19 -6.05
CA GLU A 53 -3.71 -17.25 -5.90
C GLU A 53 -2.62 -16.85 -4.89
N VAL A 54 -2.16 -15.60 -4.90
CA VAL A 54 -1.15 -15.11 -3.95
C VAL A 54 -1.74 -14.93 -2.57
N GLU A 55 -2.94 -14.37 -2.46
CA GLU A 55 -3.61 -14.22 -1.17
C GLU A 55 -3.91 -15.57 -0.54
N LEU A 56 -4.33 -16.57 -1.32
CA LEU A 56 -4.52 -17.93 -0.83
C LEU A 56 -3.20 -18.56 -0.36
N LYS A 57 -2.09 -18.34 -1.07
CA LYS A 57 -0.77 -18.82 -0.62
C LYS A 57 -0.33 -18.14 0.67
N ARG A 58 -0.50 -16.81 0.78
CA ARG A 58 -0.23 -16.01 1.98
C ARG A 58 -1.05 -16.51 3.16
N PHE A 59 -2.37 -16.64 2.98
CA PHE A 59 -3.27 -17.17 4.01
C PHE A 59 -2.86 -18.58 4.47
N ASN A 60 -2.53 -19.48 3.55
CA ASN A 60 -2.10 -20.83 3.92
C ASN A 60 -0.80 -20.83 4.74
N VAL A 61 0.13 -19.92 4.44
CA VAL A 61 1.36 -19.71 5.22
C VAL A 61 1.04 -19.19 6.62
N ASP A 62 0.13 -18.22 6.73
CA ASP A 62 -0.29 -17.66 8.01
C ASP A 62 -1.07 -18.68 8.86
N TRP A 63 -2.01 -19.41 8.25
CA TRP A 63 -2.78 -20.48 8.89
C TRP A 63 -1.88 -21.58 9.45
N LYS A 64 -0.93 -22.06 8.63
CA LYS A 64 0.05 -23.06 9.06
C LYS A 64 0.81 -22.58 10.29
N GLN A 65 1.23 -21.33 10.31
CA GLN A 65 1.92 -20.75 11.47
C GLN A 65 1.01 -20.65 12.69
N ALA A 66 -0.24 -20.23 12.54
CA ALA A 66 -1.20 -20.20 13.63
C ALA A 66 -1.41 -21.61 14.24
N CYS A 67 -1.48 -22.65 13.41
CA CYS A 67 -1.53 -24.04 13.85
C CYS A 67 -0.24 -24.48 14.57
N GLU A 68 0.94 -24.06 14.10
CA GLU A 68 2.23 -24.29 14.79
C GLU A 68 2.27 -23.62 16.18
N LEU A 69 1.58 -22.49 16.36
CA LEU A 69 1.34 -21.83 17.66
C LEU A 69 0.29 -22.55 18.53
N GLY A 70 -0.33 -23.61 18.02
CA GLY A 70 -1.28 -24.46 18.74
C GLY A 70 -2.74 -24.10 18.50
N LEU A 71 -3.09 -23.43 17.39
CA LEU A 71 -4.48 -23.08 17.09
C LEU A 71 -5.34 -24.33 16.85
N SER A 72 -4.86 -25.29 16.06
CA SER A 72 -5.59 -26.54 15.80
C SER A 72 -5.90 -27.29 17.10
N LYS A 73 -4.91 -27.44 17.98
CA LYS A 73 -5.09 -28.07 19.30
C LYS A 73 -6.08 -27.33 20.19
N LEU A 74 -6.19 -26.01 20.07
CA LEU A 74 -7.17 -25.23 20.79
C LEU A 74 -8.58 -25.53 20.27
N ILE A 75 -8.73 -25.59 18.94
CA ILE A 75 -9.98 -25.91 18.25
C ILE A 75 -10.44 -27.33 18.65
N ASP A 76 -9.60 -28.34 18.42
CA ASP A 76 -9.91 -29.76 18.73
C ASP A 76 -10.33 -29.98 20.19
N LYS A 77 -9.73 -29.22 21.11
CA LYS A 77 -9.99 -29.37 22.55
C LYS A 77 -11.34 -28.79 22.98
N LEU A 78 -11.80 -27.75 22.30
CA LEU A 78 -13.00 -26.99 22.67
C LEU A 78 -14.20 -27.31 21.79
N ASP A 79 -13.96 -27.99 20.68
CA ASP A 79 -14.99 -28.60 19.86
C ASP A 79 -15.72 -29.72 20.59
N ASP A 80 -17.04 -29.85 20.35
CA ASP A 80 -17.88 -30.87 20.96
C ASP A 80 -17.80 -32.22 20.24
N GLY A 81 -17.34 -32.23 18.99
CA GLY A 81 -16.99 -33.44 18.22
C GLY A 81 -15.74 -34.15 18.75
N GLY A 82 -14.85 -33.42 19.43
CA GLY A 82 -13.65 -34.01 20.05
C GLY A 82 -12.56 -34.36 19.04
N GLY A 83 -12.44 -33.57 17.96
CA GLY A 83 -11.42 -33.78 16.94
C GLY A 83 -11.77 -34.89 15.96
N VAL A 84 -13.06 -35.04 15.60
CA VAL A 84 -13.47 -35.98 14.54
C VAL A 84 -12.81 -35.56 13.23
N ASP A 85 -12.22 -36.55 12.57
CA ASP A 85 -11.66 -36.49 11.22
C ASP A 85 -12.47 -37.53 10.42
N ALA A 86 -13.55 -37.08 9.77
CA ALA A 86 -14.48 -37.98 9.11
C ALA A 86 -13.97 -38.44 7.74
N ASP A 87 -13.08 -37.68 7.10
CA ASP A 87 -12.54 -37.98 5.79
C ASP A 87 -11.18 -38.72 5.83
N GLY A 88 -10.56 -38.79 7.01
CA GLY A 88 -9.32 -39.51 7.26
C GLY A 88 -8.08 -38.78 6.76
N ASP A 89 -8.13 -37.47 6.55
CA ASP A 89 -6.99 -36.68 6.06
C ASP A 89 -5.97 -36.33 7.16
N GLY A 90 -6.28 -36.68 8.41
CA GLY A 90 -5.45 -36.42 9.59
C GLY A 90 -5.63 -35.04 10.21
N ILE A 91 -6.62 -34.26 9.76
CA ILE A 91 -7.04 -32.96 10.27
C ILE A 91 -8.49 -33.10 10.76
N SER A 92 -8.81 -32.54 11.92
CA SER A 92 -10.22 -32.54 12.34
C SER A 92 -11.07 -31.69 11.40
N ASP A 93 -12.28 -32.16 11.08
CA ASP A 93 -13.26 -31.47 10.26
C ASP A 93 -13.45 -30.01 10.74
N GLU A 94 -13.55 -29.80 12.05
CA GLU A 94 -13.74 -28.47 12.65
C GLU A 94 -12.56 -27.52 12.42
N VAL A 95 -11.33 -28.06 12.37
CA VAL A 95 -10.12 -27.28 12.04
C VAL A 95 -10.15 -26.85 10.58
N ALA A 96 -10.60 -27.74 9.68
CA ALA A 96 -10.75 -27.44 8.26
C ALA A 96 -11.88 -26.43 8.01
N GLU A 97 -13.02 -26.57 8.69
CA GLU A 97 -14.15 -25.64 8.61
C GLU A 97 -13.78 -24.26 9.15
N THR A 98 -13.13 -24.18 10.32
CA THR A 98 -12.63 -22.92 10.87
C THR A 98 -11.67 -22.23 9.90
N LYS A 99 -10.77 -22.99 9.25
CA LYS A 99 -9.89 -22.45 8.20
C LYS A 99 -10.69 -21.87 7.04
N ALA A 100 -11.73 -22.56 6.58
CA ALA A 100 -12.58 -22.11 5.47
C ALA A 100 -13.32 -20.81 5.83
N VAL A 101 -13.85 -20.70 7.06
CA VAL A 101 -14.48 -19.45 7.53
C VAL A 101 -13.47 -18.29 7.57
N LEU A 102 -12.26 -18.52 8.07
CA LEU A 102 -11.23 -17.48 8.10
C LEU A 102 -10.77 -17.07 6.69
N TRP A 103 -10.79 -18.01 5.73
CA TRP A 103 -10.56 -17.70 4.33
C TRP A 103 -11.68 -16.83 3.74
N ASP A 104 -12.95 -17.13 4.02
CA ASP A 104 -14.10 -16.30 3.59
C ASP A 104 -13.95 -14.82 4.02
N TYR A 105 -13.26 -14.57 5.14
CA TYR A 105 -13.01 -13.23 5.69
C TYR A 105 -11.54 -12.78 5.61
N HIS A 106 -10.71 -13.45 4.81
CA HIS A 106 -9.26 -13.21 4.78
C HIS A 106 -8.91 -11.75 4.50
N ASP A 107 -9.49 -11.16 3.45
CA ASP A 107 -9.17 -9.79 3.04
C ASP A 107 -9.53 -8.80 4.15
N ARG A 108 -10.64 -9.05 4.85
CA ARG A 108 -11.04 -8.24 6.00
C ARG A 108 -10.03 -8.36 7.14
N ILE A 109 -9.59 -9.58 7.46
CA ILE A 109 -8.60 -9.83 8.53
C ILE A 109 -7.31 -9.06 8.24
N VAL A 110 -6.81 -9.14 7.00
CA VAL A 110 -5.60 -8.44 6.56
C VAL A 110 -5.78 -6.93 6.65
N GLN A 111 -6.87 -6.38 6.10
CA GLN A 111 -7.15 -4.95 6.12
C GLN A 111 -7.26 -4.40 7.54
N LEU A 112 -7.93 -5.11 8.45
CA LEU A 112 -8.02 -4.73 9.86
C LEU A 112 -6.65 -4.73 10.51
N PHE A 113 -5.89 -5.82 10.36
CA PHE A 113 -4.54 -5.91 10.92
C PHE A 113 -3.65 -4.76 10.44
N GLU A 114 -3.57 -4.57 9.13
CA GLU A 114 -2.70 -3.56 8.51
C GLU A 114 -3.13 -2.14 8.88
N TYR A 115 -4.43 -1.85 8.93
CA TYR A 115 -4.93 -0.55 9.36
C TYR A 115 -4.55 -0.25 10.82
N TYR A 116 -4.84 -1.16 11.76
CA TYR A 116 -4.52 -0.91 13.16
C TYR A 116 -3.02 -0.89 13.41
N ALA A 117 -2.23 -1.72 12.74
CA ALA A 117 -0.76 -1.65 12.77
C ALA A 117 -0.27 -0.27 12.26
N ALA A 118 -0.79 0.20 11.13
CA ALA A 118 -0.44 1.50 10.53
C ALA A 118 -0.80 2.67 11.45
N VAL A 119 -1.96 2.63 12.10
CA VAL A 119 -2.38 3.63 13.10
C VAL A 119 -1.40 3.67 14.29
N GLY A 120 -0.76 2.54 14.61
CA GLY A 120 0.32 2.46 15.59
C GLY A 120 1.71 2.82 15.06
N GLY A 121 1.84 3.22 13.79
CA GLY A 121 3.13 3.54 13.16
C GLY A 121 3.94 2.31 12.77
N SER A 122 3.32 1.14 12.61
CA SER A 122 3.98 -0.13 12.31
C SER A 122 3.47 -0.77 11.03
N LEU A 123 4.36 -1.53 10.36
CA LEU A 123 4.05 -2.29 9.15
C LEU A 123 3.57 -3.72 9.44
N SER A 124 3.95 -4.26 10.60
CA SER A 124 3.92 -5.70 10.87
C SER A 124 3.63 -6.05 12.34
N SER A 125 3.33 -5.05 13.17
CA SER A 125 3.06 -5.26 14.60
C SER A 125 1.90 -4.40 15.11
N LEU A 126 1.08 -5.00 15.97
CA LEU A 126 -0.10 -4.43 16.58
C LEU A 126 0.07 -4.45 18.10
N ALA A 127 0.33 -3.30 18.72
CA ALA A 127 0.51 -3.21 20.16
C ALA A 127 -0.83 -3.17 20.91
N LEU A 128 -0.78 -3.29 22.24
CA LEU A 128 -1.97 -3.46 23.07
C LEU A 128 -2.95 -2.26 22.98
N ASN A 129 -2.45 -1.05 22.72
CA ASN A 129 -3.28 0.13 22.48
C ASN A 129 -4.05 0.04 21.16
N GLN A 130 -3.41 -0.43 20.08
CA GLN A 130 -4.11 -0.68 18.81
C GLN A 130 -5.15 -1.80 18.97
N TRP A 131 -4.82 -2.85 19.71
CA TRP A 131 -5.77 -3.91 20.07
C TRP A 131 -6.98 -3.35 20.84
N SER A 132 -6.72 -2.49 21.83
CA SER A 132 -7.76 -1.82 22.61
C SER A 132 -8.68 -0.96 21.76
N ALA A 133 -8.14 -0.24 20.77
CA ALA A 133 -8.93 0.52 19.81
C ALA A 133 -9.80 -0.41 18.96
N PHE A 134 -9.23 -1.48 18.41
CA PHE A 134 -9.97 -2.47 17.62
C PHE A 134 -11.15 -3.08 18.39
N ILE A 135 -10.94 -3.55 19.62
CA ILE A 135 -12.04 -4.13 20.42
C ILE A 135 -13.15 -3.11 20.73
N GLU A 136 -12.80 -1.83 20.88
CA GLU A 136 -13.72 -0.73 21.16
C GLU A 136 -14.51 -0.31 19.92
N ASP A 137 -13.85 -0.22 18.76
CA ASP A 137 -14.48 0.15 17.49
C ASP A 137 -15.51 -0.91 17.06
N PHE A 138 -15.15 -2.20 17.21
CA PHE A 138 -16.02 -3.31 16.81
C PHE A 138 -16.92 -3.85 17.93
N LYS A 139 -16.87 -3.23 19.13
CA LYS A 139 -17.70 -3.59 20.29
C LYS A 139 -17.62 -5.08 20.64
N LEU A 140 -16.39 -5.61 20.69
CA LEU A 140 -16.15 -7.04 20.90
C LEU A 140 -16.36 -7.47 22.36
N VAL A 141 -16.30 -6.53 23.30
CA VAL A 141 -16.49 -6.78 24.73
C VAL A 141 -17.97 -6.80 25.12
N VAL A 142 -18.31 -7.58 26.16
CA VAL A 142 -19.61 -7.54 26.79
C VAL A 142 -19.55 -7.35 28.29
N ASP A 143 -20.30 -6.34 28.73
CA ASP A 143 -20.45 -5.97 30.12
C ASP A 143 -21.05 -7.11 30.93
N GLY A 144 -20.43 -7.41 32.08
CA GLY A 144 -20.82 -8.52 32.95
C GLY A 144 -20.48 -9.91 32.41
N SER A 145 -19.89 -10.05 31.22
CA SER A 145 -19.45 -11.34 30.73
C SER A 145 -18.36 -11.95 31.62
N LYS A 146 -18.44 -13.25 31.86
CA LYS A 146 -17.43 -14.02 32.59
C LYS A 146 -16.14 -14.23 31.78
N PHE A 147 -16.24 -14.21 30.45
CA PHE A 147 -15.15 -14.61 29.54
C PHE A 147 -14.85 -13.57 28.46
N CYS A 148 -15.63 -12.51 28.35
CA CYS A 148 -15.59 -11.58 27.22
C CYS A 148 -15.64 -10.10 27.66
N LYS A 149 -15.08 -9.75 28.82
CA LYS A 149 -14.89 -8.35 29.25
C LYS A 149 -13.52 -7.83 28.79
N LYS A 150 -13.29 -6.51 28.89
CA LYS A 150 -12.03 -5.87 28.48
C LYS A 150 -10.77 -6.54 29.06
N SER A 151 -10.78 -6.87 30.35
CA SER A 151 -9.65 -7.58 30.98
C SER A 151 -9.36 -8.95 30.37
N ASP A 152 -10.39 -9.64 29.86
CA ASP A 152 -10.22 -10.94 29.23
C ASP A 152 -9.59 -10.76 27.84
N MET A 153 -9.97 -9.72 27.10
CA MET A 153 -9.34 -9.36 25.82
C MET A 153 -7.87 -9.00 25.98
N ASP A 154 -7.51 -8.23 27.00
CA ASP A 154 -6.11 -7.90 27.32
C ASP A 154 -5.33 -9.17 27.70
N THR A 155 -5.95 -10.07 28.48
CA THR A 155 -5.35 -11.35 28.86
C THR A 155 -5.11 -12.24 27.64
N LEU A 156 -6.05 -12.29 26.69
CA LEU A 156 -5.88 -13.02 25.44
C LEU A 156 -4.70 -12.48 24.63
N PHE A 157 -4.61 -11.15 24.47
CA PHE A 157 -3.48 -10.51 23.78
C PHE A 157 -2.13 -10.94 24.38
N ILE A 158 -2.00 -10.83 25.70
CA ILE A 158 -0.77 -11.20 26.42
C ILE A 158 -0.48 -12.70 26.24
N ALA A 159 -1.50 -13.55 26.35
CA ALA A 159 -1.35 -14.99 26.23
C ALA A 159 -0.89 -15.41 24.83
N VAL A 160 -1.45 -14.82 23.77
CA VAL A 160 -1.07 -15.11 22.38
C VAL A 160 0.35 -14.64 22.10
N ASN A 161 0.71 -13.41 22.49
CA ASN A 161 2.09 -12.90 22.36
C ASN A 161 3.10 -13.82 23.06
N ALA A 162 2.80 -14.24 24.29
CA ALA A 162 3.66 -15.13 25.06
C ALA A 162 3.83 -16.52 24.39
N ARG A 163 2.77 -17.05 23.75
CA ARG A 163 2.85 -18.32 22.99
C ARG A 163 3.81 -18.20 21.81
N SER A 164 3.69 -17.14 21.02
CA SER A 164 4.58 -16.86 19.89
C SER A 164 6.04 -16.72 20.31
N VAL A 165 6.31 -15.91 21.35
CA VAL A 165 7.67 -15.73 21.90
C VAL A 165 8.27 -17.06 22.39
N ASN A 166 7.48 -17.88 23.07
CA ASN A 166 7.93 -19.19 23.55
C ASN A 166 8.18 -20.18 22.41
N TYR A 167 7.33 -20.18 21.38
CA TYR A 167 7.49 -21.02 20.20
C TYR A 167 8.78 -20.68 19.46
N GLU A 168 9.05 -19.39 19.18
CA GLU A 168 10.27 -18.96 18.50
C GLU A 168 11.53 -19.23 19.32
N LYS A 169 11.48 -19.04 20.65
CA LYS A 169 12.58 -19.44 21.55
C LYS A 169 12.87 -20.94 21.48
N ALA A 170 11.83 -21.78 21.48
CA ALA A 170 11.99 -23.22 21.38
C ALA A 170 12.58 -23.63 20.02
N LYS A 171 12.09 -23.02 18.93
CA LYS A 171 12.56 -23.26 17.56
C LYS A 171 14.01 -22.84 17.36
N ALA A 172 14.39 -21.64 17.83
CA ALA A 172 15.76 -21.14 17.77
C ALA A 172 16.73 -22.06 18.54
N LYS A 173 16.31 -22.54 19.73
CA LYS A 173 17.08 -23.50 20.53
C LYS A 173 17.34 -24.81 19.77
N VAL A 174 16.32 -25.35 19.10
CA VAL A 174 16.46 -26.56 18.28
C VAL A 174 17.38 -26.32 17.08
N GLN A 175 17.32 -25.14 16.47
CA GLN A 175 18.13 -24.78 15.30
C GLN A 175 19.54 -24.29 15.63
N GLY A 176 19.91 -24.20 16.91
CA GLY A 176 21.20 -23.66 17.35
C GLY A 176 21.43 -22.20 16.95
N LYS A 177 20.36 -21.43 16.70
CA LYS A 177 20.42 -20.01 16.34
C LYS A 177 20.25 -19.15 17.58
N ALA A 178 20.93 -18.00 17.61
CA ALA A 178 20.66 -16.98 18.61
C ALA A 178 19.19 -16.54 18.51
N VAL A 179 18.53 -16.38 19.66
CA VAL A 179 17.16 -15.86 19.73
C VAL A 179 17.23 -14.38 19.37
N THR A 180 16.95 -14.03 18.12
CA THR A 180 16.74 -12.66 17.68
C THR A 180 15.27 -12.30 17.86
N HIS A 181 14.81 -12.22 19.12
CA HIS A 181 13.47 -11.70 19.37
C HIS A 181 13.54 -10.20 19.60
N SER A 182 12.65 -9.48 18.94
CA SER A 182 12.19 -8.19 19.44
C SER A 182 11.32 -8.48 20.67
N ASP A 183 11.67 -7.97 21.85
CA ASP A 183 10.82 -8.00 23.07
C ASP A 183 9.56 -7.13 22.91
N ALA A 184 9.09 -6.93 21.67
CA ALA A 184 7.90 -6.16 21.35
C ALA A 184 6.67 -6.83 21.96
N LYS A 185 6.03 -6.11 22.88
CA LYS A 185 4.69 -6.38 23.40
C LYS A 185 3.64 -6.08 22.33
N ALA A 186 3.76 -6.74 21.18
CA ALA A 186 2.95 -6.51 19.99
C ALA A 186 2.70 -7.82 19.24
N LEU A 187 1.58 -7.89 18.53
CA LEU A 187 1.17 -9.05 17.75
C LEU A 187 1.44 -8.82 16.27
N ASN A 188 1.93 -9.83 15.57
CA ASN A 188 1.97 -9.88 14.12
C ASN A 188 0.63 -10.35 13.54
N ARG A 189 0.54 -10.44 12.20
CA ARG A 189 -0.68 -10.82 11.47
C ARG A 189 -1.20 -12.21 11.83
N VAL A 190 -0.30 -13.19 12.02
CA VAL A 190 -0.64 -14.57 12.40
C VAL A 190 -1.24 -14.60 13.80
N GLU A 191 -0.63 -13.87 14.74
CA GLU A 191 -1.12 -13.76 16.10
C GLU A 191 -2.47 -13.03 16.17
N PHE A 192 -2.69 -12.01 15.35
CA PHE A 192 -3.98 -11.33 15.24
C PHE A 192 -5.07 -12.29 14.73
N LEU A 193 -4.80 -13.08 13.68
CA LEU A 193 -5.72 -14.12 13.19
C LEU A 193 -6.05 -15.14 14.28
N TYR A 194 -5.04 -15.63 15.01
CA TYR A 194 -5.23 -16.52 16.16
C TYR A 194 -6.17 -15.90 17.20
N LEU A 195 -5.93 -14.63 17.52
CA LEU A 195 -6.65 -13.90 18.54
C LEU A 195 -8.14 -13.76 18.19
N LEU A 196 -8.50 -13.55 16.92
CA LEU A 196 -9.90 -13.49 16.48
C LEU A 196 -10.65 -14.80 16.78
N VAL A 197 -9.99 -15.96 16.62
CA VAL A 197 -10.60 -17.26 16.98
C VAL A 197 -10.80 -17.37 18.50
N GLU A 198 -9.81 -17.01 19.32
CA GLU A 198 -9.96 -17.01 20.79
C GLU A 198 -11.06 -16.03 21.25
N VAL A 199 -11.22 -14.88 20.58
CA VAL A 199 -12.32 -13.93 20.85
C VAL A 199 -13.68 -14.57 20.60
N ALA A 200 -13.86 -15.23 19.45
CA ALA A 200 -15.10 -15.93 19.12
C ALA A 200 -15.40 -17.05 20.15
N ILE A 201 -14.39 -17.83 20.53
CA ILE A 201 -14.49 -18.87 21.56
C ILE A 201 -14.92 -18.28 22.91
N ASN A 202 -14.29 -17.19 23.34
CA ASN A 202 -14.63 -16.52 24.60
C ASN A 202 -16.05 -15.93 24.58
N ARG A 203 -16.48 -15.44 23.42
CA ARG A 203 -17.76 -14.76 23.24
C ARG A 203 -18.94 -15.73 23.22
N TRP A 204 -18.82 -16.87 22.55
CA TRP A 204 -19.93 -17.80 22.32
C TRP A 204 -19.70 -19.23 22.79
N VAL A 205 -18.48 -19.77 22.63
CA VAL A 205 -18.20 -21.19 22.93
C VAL A 205 -18.08 -21.46 24.42
N LYS A 206 -17.25 -20.71 25.15
CA LYS A 206 -17.09 -20.87 26.61
C LYS A 206 -18.39 -20.65 27.41
N PRO A 207 -19.26 -19.69 27.05
CA PRO A 207 -20.59 -19.60 27.64
C PRO A 207 -21.55 -20.74 27.26
N GLY A 208 -21.25 -21.53 26.24
CA GLY A 208 -22.11 -22.60 25.73
C GLY A 208 -23.24 -22.13 24.80
N ALA A 209 -23.12 -20.92 24.24
CA ALA A 209 -24.14 -20.35 23.34
C ALA A 209 -24.04 -20.90 21.92
N ILE A 210 -22.82 -21.17 21.44
CA ILE A 210 -22.52 -21.87 20.19
C ILE A 210 -21.52 -22.97 20.56
N ARG A 211 -21.62 -24.16 19.97
CA ARG A 211 -20.69 -25.27 20.25
C ARG A 211 -19.58 -25.38 19.21
N ASP A 212 -19.97 -25.21 17.96
CA ASP A 212 -19.12 -25.17 16.78
C ASP A 212 -18.29 -23.88 16.72
N ILE A 213 -16.97 -24.01 16.60
CA ILE A 213 -16.03 -22.88 16.64
C ILE A 213 -16.07 -22.13 15.31
N SER A 214 -16.17 -22.82 14.18
CA SER A 214 -16.28 -22.24 12.84
C SER A 214 -17.51 -21.31 12.74
N MET A 215 -18.64 -21.71 13.33
CA MET A 215 -19.85 -20.91 13.46
C MET A 215 -19.66 -19.72 14.39
N ALA A 216 -18.98 -19.90 15.52
CA ALA A 216 -18.66 -18.77 16.41
C ALA A 216 -17.75 -17.74 15.71
N VAL A 217 -16.78 -18.18 14.92
CA VAL A 217 -15.91 -17.30 14.11
C VAL A 217 -16.73 -16.61 13.03
N ARG A 218 -17.61 -17.32 12.33
CA ARG A 218 -18.51 -16.72 11.33
C ARG A 218 -19.40 -15.66 11.95
N GLN A 219 -19.91 -15.90 13.16
CA GLN A 219 -20.72 -14.96 13.93
C GLN A 219 -19.94 -13.69 14.33
N LEU A 220 -18.66 -13.84 14.73
CA LEU A 220 -17.77 -12.71 15.01
C LEU A 220 -17.74 -11.73 13.84
N PHE A 221 -17.51 -12.24 12.64
CA PHE A 221 -17.45 -11.38 11.47
C PHE A 221 -18.82 -10.85 11.06
N ALA A 222 -19.82 -11.72 10.94
CA ALA A 222 -21.13 -11.36 10.41
C ALA A 222 -21.91 -10.37 11.29
N GLU A 223 -21.82 -10.51 12.63
CA GLU A 223 -22.62 -9.69 13.55
C GLU A 223 -21.86 -8.53 14.20
N LEU A 224 -20.55 -8.68 14.40
CA LEU A 224 -19.75 -7.68 15.11
C LEU A 224 -18.92 -6.85 14.15
N ILE A 225 -18.12 -7.51 13.31
CA ILE A 225 -17.13 -6.82 12.46
C ILE A 225 -17.78 -6.15 11.25
N GLU A 226 -18.32 -6.92 10.31
CA GLU A 226 -18.81 -6.39 9.02
C GLU A 226 -19.86 -5.26 9.17
N PRO A 227 -20.82 -5.31 10.11
CA PRO A 227 -21.78 -4.21 10.29
C PRO A 227 -21.16 -2.88 10.74
N ARG A 228 -19.92 -2.90 11.25
CA ARG A 228 -19.21 -1.72 11.78
C ARG A 228 -18.02 -1.30 10.92
N VAL A 229 -17.73 -2.03 9.85
CA VAL A 229 -16.69 -1.66 8.90
C VAL A 229 -17.10 -0.39 8.16
N ASP A 230 -16.27 0.65 8.25
CA ASP A 230 -16.39 1.80 7.35
C ASP A 230 -15.82 1.41 5.97
N LYS A 231 -16.72 1.18 5.01
CA LYS A 231 -16.38 0.85 3.61
C LYS A 231 -15.61 1.94 2.87
N ARG A 232 -15.41 3.12 3.47
CA ARG A 232 -14.52 4.16 2.94
C ARG A 232 -13.07 3.93 3.33
N ILE A 233 -12.86 3.40 4.54
CA ILE A 233 -11.53 3.13 5.12
C ILE A 233 -11.03 1.76 4.67
N PHE A 234 -11.88 0.74 4.83
CA PHE A 234 -11.52 -0.65 4.56
C PHE A 234 -12.03 -1.12 3.20
N ARG A 235 -11.51 -0.49 2.15
CA ARG A 235 -11.70 -0.91 0.76
C ARG A 235 -10.62 -1.90 0.37
N ASP A 236 -10.99 -2.78 -0.56
CA ASP A 236 -10.03 -3.61 -1.26
C ASP A 236 -8.93 -2.75 -1.91
N TYR A 237 -7.68 -3.16 -1.78
CA TYR A 237 -6.56 -2.37 -2.29
C TYR A 237 -6.50 -2.38 -3.81
N ASN A 238 -6.91 -3.47 -4.46
CA ASN A 238 -7.03 -3.54 -5.91
C ASN A 238 -8.14 -2.62 -6.43
N ASP A 239 -9.21 -2.36 -5.67
CA ASP A 239 -10.21 -1.35 -6.07
C ASP A 239 -9.61 0.05 -6.16
N PHE A 240 -8.74 0.44 -5.23
CA PHE A 240 -7.98 1.68 -5.38
C PHE A 240 -7.03 1.62 -6.59
N ARG A 241 -6.31 0.51 -6.78
CA ARG A 241 -5.38 0.36 -7.91
C ARG A 241 -6.08 0.45 -9.25
N LYS A 242 -7.30 -0.08 -9.38
CA LYS A 242 -8.09 0.07 -10.61
C LYS A 242 -8.28 1.54 -10.98
N LEU A 243 -8.51 2.41 -9.99
CA LEU A 243 -8.61 3.87 -10.17
C LEU A 243 -7.23 4.51 -10.42
N ALA A 244 -6.22 4.18 -9.62
CA ALA A 244 -4.88 4.77 -9.74
C ALA A 244 -4.15 4.36 -11.03
N TYR A 245 -4.50 3.21 -11.60
CA TYR A 245 -3.87 2.66 -12.81
C TYR A 245 -4.64 2.98 -14.08
N GLU A 246 -5.72 3.74 -14.00
CA GLU A 246 -6.41 4.23 -15.19
C GLU A 246 -5.50 5.08 -16.07
N SER A 247 -5.85 5.19 -17.35
CA SER A 247 -5.06 5.92 -18.35
C SER A 247 -4.81 7.37 -17.96
N THR A 248 -5.80 8.05 -17.38
CA THR A 248 -5.69 9.47 -17.01
C THR A 248 -4.63 9.71 -15.92
N VAL A 249 -4.58 8.86 -14.89
CA VAL A 249 -3.56 8.92 -13.84
C VAL A 249 -2.20 8.47 -14.38
N ASN A 250 -2.17 7.41 -15.18
CA ASN A 250 -0.96 6.93 -15.86
C ASN A 250 -0.32 8.05 -16.70
N ASP A 251 -1.11 8.86 -17.40
CA ASP A 251 -0.61 9.93 -18.26
C ASP A 251 0.02 11.07 -17.47
N VAL A 252 -0.59 11.43 -16.34
CA VAL A 252 -0.01 12.40 -15.41
C VAL A 252 1.33 11.89 -14.88
N LEU A 253 1.40 10.64 -14.44
CA LEU A 253 2.64 10.07 -13.92
C LEU A 253 3.72 9.92 -15.01
N CYS A 254 3.35 9.50 -16.22
CA CYS A 254 4.25 9.44 -17.37
C CYS A 254 4.82 10.82 -17.72
N LYS A 255 4.00 11.87 -17.68
CA LYS A 255 4.42 13.26 -17.93
C LYS A 255 5.55 13.70 -17.00
N TYR A 256 5.53 13.25 -15.74
CA TYR A 256 6.51 13.64 -14.71
C TYR A 256 7.50 12.52 -14.34
N GLU A 257 7.52 11.39 -15.06
CA GLU A 257 8.25 10.19 -14.67
C GLU A 257 9.73 10.46 -14.39
N SER A 258 10.41 11.22 -15.25
CA SER A 258 11.84 11.51 -15.08
C SER A 258 12.11 12.25 -13.76
N SER A 259 11.24 13.19 -13.39
CA SER A 259 11.38 13.93 -12.13
C SER A 259 11.01 13.05 -10.95
N LEU A 260 9.95 12.27 -11.04
CA LEU A 260 9.55 11.30 -10.01
C LEU A 260 10.65 10.27 -9.73
N ARG A 261 11.35 9.78 -10.75
CA ARG A 261 12.49 8.88 -10.57
C ARG A 261 13.65 9.55 -9.83
N ASN A 262 13.92 10.83 -10.12
CA ASN A 262 14.94 11.59 -9.40
C ASN A 262 14.54 11.78 -7.93
N VAL A 263 13.27 12.12 -7.66
CA VAL A 263 12.72 12.20 -6.30
C VAL A 263 12.86 10.86 -5.58
N PHE A 264 12.39 9.76 -6.18
CA PHE A 264 12.50 8.44 -5.59
C PHE A 264 13.94 8.06 -5.27
N SER A 265 14.89 8.37 -6.16
CA SER A 265 16.29 8.01 -5.96
C SER A 265 16.98 8.69 -4.79
N VAL A 266 16.46 9.83 -4.32
CA VAL A 266 16.97 10.53 -3.12
C VAL A 266 16.09 10.30 -1.89
N ALA A 267 14.84 9.88 -2.08
CA ALA A 267 13.98 9.44 -0.99
C ALA A 267 14.33 8.02 -0.54
N SER A 268 14.88 7.17 -1.42
CA SER A 268 15.12 5.74 -1.15
C SER A 268 16.60 5.40 -0.97
N GLY A 269 16.91 4.44 -0.09
CA GLY A 269 18.23 3.80 -0.01
C GLY A 269 19.25 4.54 0.87
N THR A 270 18.78 5.36 1.81
CA THR A 270 19.60 6.16 2.74
C THR A 270 20.04 5.33 3.95
N GLU A 271 19.20 4.43 4.46
CA GLU A 271 19.46 3.80 5.77
C GLU A 271 19.93 2.34 5.72
N PHE A 272 19.54 1.54 4.70
CA PHE A 272 19.67 0.06 4.80
C PHE A 272 20.18 -0.68 3.56
N GLY A 273 20.84 0.01 2.62
CA GLY A 273 21.59 -0.65 1.53
C GLY A 273 20.74 -1.33 0.44
N HIS A 274 19.41 -1.27 0.52
CA HIS A 274 18.50 -1.72 -0.53
C HIS A 274 18.36 -0.64 -1.61
N LYS A 275 19.34 -0.56 -2.51
CA LYS A 275 19.30 0.39 -3.64
C LYS A 275 17.98 0.25 -4.42
N ASN A 276 17.27 1.36 -4.56
CA ASN A 276 15.99 1.49 -5.28
C ASN A 276 14.76 0.91 -4.56
N LEU A 277 14.80 0.77 -3.24
CA LEU A 277 13.63 0.41 -2.42
C LEU A 277 13.47 1.42 -1.30
N LEU A 278 12.23 1.82 -1.05
CA LEU A 278 11.85 2.85 -0.09
C LEU A 278 11.23 2.20 1.16
N SER A 279 11.83 2.39 2.32
CA SER A 279 11.27 1.94 3.61
C SER A 279 10.22 2.92 4.15
N LEU A 280 9.46 2.51 5.18
CA LEU A 280 8.49 3.42 5.83
C LEU A 280 9.19 4.60 6.52
N ALA A 281 10.35 4.38 7.13
CA ALA A 281 11.12 5.44 7.79
C ALA A 281 11.55 6.50 6.77
N GLU A 282 12.16 6.06 5.67
CA GLU A 282 12.58 6.90 4.55
C GLU A 282 11.40 7.67 3.93
N TRP A 283 10.26 7.00 3.71
CA TRP A 283 9.04 7.65 3.22
C TRP A 283 8.54 8.74 4.18
N SER A 284 8.49 8.44 5.48
CA SER A 284 7.99 9.37 6.49
C SER A 284 8.92 10.58 6.64
N GLU A 285 10.23 10.35 6.63
CA GLU A 285 11.23 11.42 6.65
C GLU A 285 11.15 12.28 5.40
N PHE A 286 11.03 11.67 4.21
CA PHE A 286 10.84 12.39 2.96
C PHE A 286 9.60 13.30 2.98
N ILE A 287 8.45 12.80 3.41
CA ILE A 287 7.21 13.59 3.49
C ILE A 287 7.31 14.70 4.55
N ARG A 288 8.00 14.43 5.68
CA ARG A 288 8.29 15.46 6.69
C ARG A 288 9.23 16.54 6.14
N ALA A 289 10.27 16.17 5.41
CA ALA A 289 11.23 17.08 4.82
C ALA A 289 10.59 18.02 3.78
N LEU A 290 9.56 17.55 3.08
CA LEU A 290 8.72 18.37 2.20
C LEU A 290 7.79 19.35 2.95
N GLY A 291 7.67 19.23 4.28
CA GLY A 291 6.76 20.05 5.08
C GLY A 291 5.28 19.72 4.85
N PHE A 292 4.97 18.51 4.38
CA PHE A 292 3.61 18.13 4.01
C PHE A 292 2.77 17.64 5.19
N ILE A 293 3.41 17.24 6.30
CA ILE A 293 2.72 16.86 7.53
C ILE A 293 2.24 18.13 8.25
N GLY A 294 0.95 18.20 8.56
CA GLY A 294 0.33 19.38 9.14
C GLY A 294 -1.14 19.15 9.49
N VAL A 295 -1.95 20.22 9.43
CA VAL A 295 -3.39 20.18 9.77
C VAL A 295 -4.18 19.26 8.83
N ASP A 296 -3.77 19.17 7.57
CA ASP A 296 -4.47 18.41 6.52
C ASP A 296 -3.95 16.98 6.33
N VAL A 297 -2.66 16.73 6.60
CA VAL A 297 -2.05 15.40 6.49
C VAL A 297 -1.35 15.05 7.79
N SER A 298 -1.78 13.97 8.42
CA SER A 298 -1.16 13.45 9.65
C SER A 298 -0.10 12.39 9.36
N GLU A 299 0.77 12.12 10.34
CA GLU A 299 1.70 10.97 10.32
C GLU A 299 1.00 9.63 10.04
N ARG A 300 -0.25 9.51 10.50
CA ARG A 300 -1.08 8.34 10.26
C ARG A 300 -1.40 8.20 8.77
N ASP A 301 -1.77 9.29 8.10
CA ASP A 301 -2.09 9.27 6.66
C ASP A 301 -0.86 8.91 5.83
N VAL A 302 0.31 9.43 6.23
CA VAL A 302 1.61 9.06 5.64
C VAL A 302 1.86 7.57 5.78
N THR A 303 1.66 7.01 6.97
CA THR A 303 1.83 5.56 7.23
C THR A 303 0.83 4.72 6.45
N LEU A 304 -0.45 5.08 6.44
CA LEU A 304 -1.49 4.38 5.69
C LEU A 304 -1.23 4.40 4.18
N SER A 305 -0.78 5.52 3.63
CA SER A 305 -0.43 5.63 2.21
C SER A 305 0.71 4.69 1.81
N PHE A 306 1.67 4.46 2.70
CA PHE A 306 2.74 3.48 2.49
C PHE A 306 2.20 2.05 2.60
N VAL A 307 1.55 1.72 3.72
CA VAL A 307 1.06 0.38 4.05
C VAL A 307 0.16 -0.17 2.95
N MET A 308 -0.81 0.62 2.50
CA MET A 308 -1.79 0.22 1.49
C MET A 308 -1.23 0.23 0.06
N SER A 309 -0.03 0.75 -0.16
CA SER A 309 0.64 0.72 -1.48
C SER A 309 1.49 -0.52 -1.71
N ARG A 310 1.67 -1.36 -0.67
CA ARG A 310 2.38 -2.63 -0.77
C ARG A 310 1.52 -3.69 -1.45
N MET A 311 2.19 -4.57 -2.20
CA MET A 311 1.58 -5.78 -2.74
C MET A 311 1.58 -6.88 -1.68
N ALA A 312 0.66 -7.83 -1.78
CA ALA A 312 0.64 -9.02 -0.94
C ALA A 312 1.94 -9.83 -1.10
N VAL A 313 2.47 -10.28 0.03
CA VAL A 313 3.69 -11.09 0.11
C VAL A 313 3.34 -12.45 0.71
N ILE A 314 3.75 -13.52 0.05
CA ILE A 314 3.38 -14.89 0.44
C ILE A 314 3.99 -15.28 1.78
N ASP A 315 5.28 -15.02 1.99
CA ASP A 315 5.97 -15.34 3.25
C ASP A 315 7.01 -14.28 3.60
N ALA A 316 6.66 -13.39 4.53
CA ALA A 316 7.51 -12.31 5.00
C ALA A 316 8.73 -12.78 5.84
N ARG A 317 8.85 -14.07 6.18
CA ARG A 317 10.01 -14.60 6.93
C ARG A 317 11.20 -14.94 6.03
N MET A 318 10.96 -15.09 4.73
CA MET A 318 12.04 -15.25 3.76
C MET A 318 12.68 -13.88 3.53
N THR A 319 14.01 -13.79 3.41
CA THR A 319 14.72 -12.51 3.20
C THR A 319 14.14 -11.68 2.04
N LYS A 320 13.77 -12.34 0.93
CA LYS A 320 13.10 -11.66 -0.20
C LYS A 320 11.69 -11.19 0.15
N GLY A 321 10.93 -11.97 0.90
CA GLY A 321 9.59 -11.62 1.35
C GLY A 321 9.63 -10.47 2.35
N GLU A 322 10.51 -10.54 3.35
CA GLU A 322 10.77 -9.46 4.31
C GLU A 322 11.10 -8.14 3.61
N THR A 323 11.95 -8.19 2.57
CA THR A 323 12.28 -7.01 1.77
C THR A 323 11.03 -6.41 1.12
N LYS A 324 10.16 -7.25 0.52
CA LYS A 324 8.92 -6.80 -0.13
C LYS A 324 7.87 -6.31 0.85
N GLU A 325 7.78 -6.95 2.01
CA GLU A 325 6.83 -6.57 3.06
C GLU A 325 7.21 -5.22 3.67
N ASN A 326 8.49 -4.89 3.76
CA ASN A 326 8.95 -3.68 4.44
C ASN A 326 9.31 -2.50 3.53
N HIS A 327 9.27 -2.68 2.21
CA HIS A 327 9.70 -1.65 1.27
C HIS A 327 8.78 -1.52 0.04
N LEU A 328 8.78 -0.32 -0.54
CA LEU A 328 8.13 -0.02 -1.81
C LEU A 328 9.16 0.07 -2.94
N PRO A 329 8.90 -0.57 -4.10
CA PRO A 329 9.59 -0.21 -5.34
C PRO A 329 9.08 1.15 -5.84
N PHE A 330 9.65 1.65 -6.95
CA PHE A 330 9.24 2.91 -7.57
C PHE A 330 7.72 2.97 -7.85
N GLU A 331 7.14 1.87 -8.33
CA GLU A 331 5.69 1.78 -8.57
C GLU A 331 4.89 1.86 -7.27
N GLY A 332 5.40 1.30 -6.17
CA GLY A 332 4.79 1.43 -4.84
C GLY A 332 4.83 2.87 -4.33
N PHE A 333 5.95 3.57 -4.53
CA PHE A 333 6.10 4.98 -4.21
C PHE A 333 5.10 5.87 -4.99
N MET A 334 4.90 5.62 -6.29
CA MET A 334 3.90 6.34 -7.06
C MET A 334 2.47 6.09 -6.55
N GLU A 335 2.14 4.86 -6.17
CA GLU A 335 0.84 4.56 -5.56
C GLU A 335 0.67 5.28 -4.21
N ALA A 336 1.73 5.35 -3.39
CA ALA A 336 1.70 6.09 -2.12
C ALA A 336 1.46 7.59 -2.35
N ILE A 337 2.07 8.19 -3.37
CA ILE A 337 1.77 9.56 -3.81
C ILE A 337 0.30 9.70 -4.23
N CYS A 338 -0.24 8.73 -4.99
CA CYS A 338 -1.64 8.76 -5.41
C CYS A 338 -2.59 8.72 -4.21
N ARG A 339 -2.32 7.85 -3.23
CA ARG A 339 -3.12 7.77 -2.00
C ARG A 339 -3.03 9.06 -1.19
N LEU A 340 -1.83 9.60 -1.02
CA LEU A 340 -1.61 10.82 -0.26
C LEU A 340 -2.26 12.05 -0.94
N SER A 341 -2.35 12.04 -2.27
CA SER A 341 -3.03 13.10 -3.02
C SER A 341 -4.54 13.20 -2.75
N LEU A 342 -5.16 12.15 -2.22
CA LEU A 342 -6.58 12.16 -1.87
C LEU A 342 -6.88 12.84 -0.53
N VAL A 343 -5.88 12.94 0.34
CA VAL A 343 -6.04 13.49 1.71
C VAL A 343 -5.38 14.85 1.87
N LYS A 344 -4.32 15.12 1.10
CA LYS A 344 -3.63 16.40 1.09
C LYS A 344 -4.59 17.51 0.66
N ALA A 345 -4.58 18.63 1.39
CA ALA A 345 -5.24 19.85 0.95
C ALA A 345 -4.54 20.35 -0.33
N LEU A 346 -5.20 20.13 -1.46
CA LEU A 346 -4.76 20.48 -2.81
C LEU A 346 -5.78 21.43 -3.44
N PRO A 347 -5.32 22.43 -4.22
CA PRO A 347 -6.23 23.38 -4.85
C PRO A 347 -7.04 22.71 -5.96
N THR A 348 -8.19 23.31 -6.26
CA THR A 348 -8.97 23.01 -7.45
C THR A 348 -8.46 23.78 -8.67
N ASP A 349 -8.78 23.29 -9.87
CA ASP A 349 -8.45 23.99 -11.12
C ASP A 349 -9.09 25.40 -11.21
N GLU A 350 -10.26 25.58 -10.57
CA GLU A 350 -10.92 26.88 -10.49
C GLU A 350 -10.11 27.86 -9.63
N GLU A 351 -9.58 27.41 -8.50
CA GLU A 351 -8.73 28.22 -7.63
C GLU A 351 -7.39 28.57 -8.29
N LEU A 352 -6.79 27.61 -9.02
CA LEU A 352 -5.59 27.88 -9.82
C LEU A 352 -5.85 28.98 -10.86
N SER A 353 -7.00 28.92 -11.55
CA SER A 353 -7.39 29.93 -12.52
C SER A 353 -7.57 31.31 -11.87
N LYS A 354 -8.26 31.38 -10.73
CA LYS A 354 -8.47 32.63 -9.96
C LYS A 354 -7.17 33.24 -9.46
N ALA A 355 -6.27 32.41 -8.92
CA ALA A 355 -4.97 32.82 -8.41
C ALA A 355 -3.92 33.04 -9.50
N LYS A 356 -4.23 32.72 -10.77
CA LYS A 356 -3.32 32.78 -11.91
C LYS A 356 -2.05 31.92 -11.71
N CYS A 357 -2.19 30.79 -11.02
CA CYS A 357 -1.13 29.81 -10.85
C CYS A 357 -1.17 28.79 -11.98
N SER A 358 0.00 28.38 -12.49
CA SER A 358 0.09 27.39 -13.58
C SER A 358 -0.22 25.96 -13.14
N ASP A 359 -0.05 25.67 -11.85
CA ASP A 359 -0.21 24.34 -11.27
C ASP A 359 -0.34 24.42 -9.73
N GLY A 360 -0.66 23.26 -9.14
CA GLY A 360 -0.90 23.12 -7.70
C GLY A 360 0.31 23.47 -6.85
N GLY A 361 1.51 23.07 -7.26
CA GLY A 361 2.72 23.40 -6.52
C GLY A 361 3.02 24.90 -6.47
N MET A 362 2.76 25.63 -7.57
CA MET A 362 2.95 27.08 -7.60
C MET A 362 1.96 27.78 -6.66
N PHE A 363 0.72 27.29 -6.61
CA PHE A 363 -0.31 27.81 -5.73
C PHE A 363 0.03 27.57 -4.25
N LEU A 364 0.47 26.36 -3.88
CA LEU A 364 0.85 26.07 -2.50
C LEU A 364 2.09 26.87 -2.06
N LEU A 365 3.11 27.01 -2.92
CA LEU A 365 4.25 27.88 -2.61
C LEU A 365 3.86 29.34 -2.46
N MET A 366 2.93 29.83 -3.29
CA MET A 366 2.41 31.19 -3.14
C MET A 366 1.74 31.38 -1.78
N LEU A 367 0.90 30.43 -1.34
CA LEU A 367 0.26 30.50 -0.02
C LEU A 367 1.27 30.40 1.13
N MET A 368 2.27 29.50 1.03
CA MET A 368 3.33 29.39 2.04
C MET A 368 4.17 30.67 2.13
N LYS A 369 4.45 31.34 1.01
CA LYS A 369 5.19 32.61 1.01
C LYS A 369 4.37 33.77 1.58
N LYS A 370 3.04 33.74 1.43
CA LYS A 370 2.12 34.68 2.11
C LYS A 370 2.08 34.43 3.62
N GLU A 371 2.15 33.18 4.08
CA GLU A 371 2.19 32.86 5.52
C GLU A 371 3.43 33.45 6.22
N LEU A 372 4.56 33.57 5.50
CA LEU A 372 5.76 34.23 6.03
C LEU A 372 5.60 35.77 6.15
N ASP A 373 4.53 36.33 5.60
CA ASP A 373 4.10 37.71 5.84
C ASP A 373 3.17 37.69 7.07
N GLU A 374 3.69 38.08 8.25
CA GLU A 374 2.98 37.97 9.54
C GLU A 374 1.62 38.69 9.58
N GLU A 375 1.33 39.59 8.62
CA GLU A 375 0.02 40.25 8.48
C GLU A 375 -1.06 39.39 7.77
N ILE A 376 -0.71 38.25 7.14
CA ILE A 376 -1.61 37.40 6.32
C ILE A 376 -1.49 35.90 6.69
N LEU A 377 -1.33 35.59 7.99
CA LEU A 377 -1.10 34.22 8.48
C LEU A 377 -2.32 33.28 8.33
N ASP A 378 -3.54 33.83 8.23
CA ASP A 378 -4.78 33.04 8.36
C ASP A 378 -5.18 32.29 7.07
N GLU A 379 -4.80 32.78 5.88
CA GLU A 379 -5.30 32.25 4.59
C GLU A 379 -4.83 30.80 4.32
N PHE A 380 -3.59 30.46 4.67
CA PHE A 380 -3.06 29.12 4.37
C PHE A 380 -3.54 28.06 5.36
N VAL A 381 -3.66 28.42 6.63
CA VAL A 381 -4.22 27.54 7.67
C VAL A 381 -5.71 27.29 7.39
N ASP A 382 -6.46 28.32 7.01
CA ASP A 382 -7.85 28.18 6.60
C ASP A 382 -7.98 27.32 5.34
N PHE A 383 -7.13 27.54 4.33
CA PHE A 383 -7.09 26.68 3.14
C PHE A 383 -6.88 25.21 3.52
N LYS A 384 -5.84 24.90 4.30
CA LYS A 384 -5.58 23.52 4.74
C LYS A 384 -6.77 22.92 5.48
N SER A 385 -7.43 23.70 6.33
CA SER A 385 -8.55 23.23 7.15
C SER A 385 -9.82 22.99 6.33
N THR A 386 -10.09 23.85 5.35
CA THR A 386 -11.27 23.74 4.47
C THR A 386 -11.10 22.70 3.36
N HIS A 387 -9.86 22.39 3.00
CA HIS A 387 -9.50 21.45 1.94
C HIS A 387 -8.99 20.09 2.46
N ALA A 388 -8.85 19.92 3.78
CA ALA A 388 -8.47 18.65 4.37
C ALA A 388 -9.55 17.60 4.11
N VAL A 389 -9.13 16.45 3.57
CA VAL A 389 -10.00 15.30 3.36
C VAL A 389 -9.54 14.19 4.29
N ALA A 390 -10.44 13.75 5.18
CA ALA A 390 -10.16 12.62 6.05
C ALA A 390 -9.87 11.35 5.24
N TRP A 391 -9.07 10.43 5.78
CA TRP A 391 -8.79 9.16 5.12
C TRP A 391 -10.07 8.41 4.69
N GLY A 392 -10.16 8.03 3.42
CA GLY A 392 -11.36 7.42 2.82
C GLY A 392 -12.44 8.42 2.38
N GLY A 393 -12.25 9.71 2.63
CA GLY A 393 -13.11 10.79 2.16
C GLY A 393 -13.09 10.94 0.64
N GLU A 394 -14.08 11.65 0.11
CA GLU A 394 -14.16 11.97 -1.31
C GLU A 394 -13.32 13.23 -1.62
N PRO A 395 -12.39 13.17 -2.59
CA PRO A 395 -11.60 14.33 -2.96
C PRO A 395 -12.48 15.38 -3.66
N MET A 396 -12.06 16.65 -3.61
CA MET A 396 -12.76 17.74 -4.29
C MET A 396 -12.66 17.68 -5.83
N GLN A 397 -11.75 16.86 -6.35
CA GLN A 397 -11.53 16.70 -7.79
C GLN A 397 -11.19 15.25 -8.15
N PRO A 398 -11.29 14.87 -9.44
CA PRO A 398 -10.87 13.54 -9.88
C PRO A 398 -9.41 13.23 -9.52
N LEU A 399 -9.12 11.97 -9.20
CA LEU A 399 -7.80 11.50 -8.74
C LEU A 399 -6.65 11.98 -9.62
N ALA A 400 -6.79 11.96 -10.96
CA ALA A 400 -5.74 12.43 -11.86
C ALA A 400 -5.34 13.91 -11.64
N ARG A 401 -6.31 14.78 -11.30
CA ARG A 401 -6.03 16.20 -10.97
C ARG A 401 -5.32 16.31 -9.63
N CYS A 402 -5.81 15.60 -8.60
CA CYS A 402 -5.15 15.53 -7.29
C CYS A 402 -3.70 15.04 -7.43
N VAL A 403 -3.45 13.99 -8.19
CA VAL A 403 -2.11 13.46 -8.46
C VAL A 403 -1.24 14.50 -9.15
N GLU A 404 -1.74 15.22 -10.16
CA GLU A 404 -0.96 16.28 -10.81
C GLU A 404 -0.61 17.40 -9.83
N HIS A 405 -1.55 17.86 -9.02
CA HIS A 405 -1.29 18.89 -8.01
C HIS A 405 -0.29 18.41 -6.96
N MET A 406 -0.39 17.16 -6.49
CA MET A 406 0.57 16.58 -5.55
C MET A 406 1.98 16.48 -6.14
N VAL A 407 2.12 15.95 -7.37
CA VAL A 407 3.41 15.79 -8.04
C VAL A 407 4.06 17.14 -8.32
N THR A 408 3.29 18.10 -8.83
CA THR A 408 3.79 19.46 -9.07
C THR A 408 4.22 20.15 -7.77
N SER A 409 3.51 19.90 -6.66
CA SER A 409 3.88 20.41 -5.33
C SER A 409 5.21 19.84 -4.86
N ILE A 410 5.41 18.52 -4.92
CA ILE A 410 6.69 17.87 -4.57
C ILE A 410 7.83 18.48 -5.38
N ILE A 411 7.68 18.55 -6.70
CA ILE A 411 8.73 19.04 -7.60
C ILE A 411 9.06 20.51 -7.32
N ARG A 412 8.05 21.36 -7.14
CA ARG A 412 8.27 22.79 -6.92
C ARG A 412 8.86 23.10 -5.56
N THR A 413 8.44 22.40 -4.50
CA THR A 413 9.06 22.54 -3.18
C THR A 413 10.55 22.26 -3.25
N ILE A 414 10.95 21.14 -3.87
CA ILE A 414 12.36 20.78 -4.02
C ILE A 414 13.12 21.85 -4.83
N ILE A 415 12.56 22.31 -5.96
CA ILE A 415 13.21 23.31 -6.83
C ILE A 415 13.36 24.65 -6.11
N ASP A 416 12.33 25.13 -5.42
CA ASP A 416 12.32 26.44 -4.74
C ASP A 416 13.36 26.50 -3.62
N GLU A 417 13.57 25.40 -2.90
CA GLU A 417 14.53 25.35 -1.80
C GLU A 417 16.00 25.28 -2.25
N VAL A 418 16.29 24.70 -3.42
CA VAL A 418 17.67 24.60 -3.94
C VAL A 418 18.05 25.70 -4.93
N SER A 419 17.08 26.34 -5.55
CA SER A 419 17.32 27.37 -6.57
C SER A 419 17.25 28.76 -5.94
N SER A 420 18.40 29.38 -5.67
CA SER A 420 18.45 30.81 -5.30
C SER A 420 18.05 31.77 -6.44
N ALA A 421 17.76 31.24 -7.64
CA ALA A 421 17.47 32.01 -8.85
C ALA A 421 16.07 31.71 -9.40
N SER A 422 15.17 32.69 -9.18
CA SER A 422 14.02 33.08 -10.00
C SER A 422 13.48 32.10 -11.06
N GLY A 423 12.24 31.67 -10.87
CA GLY A 423 11.23 31.71 -11.94
C GLY A 423 11.45 30.81 -13.15
N SER A 424 12.07 29.63 -13.00
CA SER A 424 12.04 28.64 -14.09
C SER A 424 10.58 28.24 -14.37
N VAL A 425 10.10 28.57 -15.56
CA VAL A 425 8.76 28.24 -16.06
C VAL A 425 8.63 26.74 -16.35
N VAL A 426 9.75 26.03 -16.54
CA VAL A 426 9.77 24.61 -16.89
C VAL A 426 9.79 23.76 -15.62
N LEU A 427 8.72 23.01 -15.41
CA LEU A 427 8.58 22.07 -14.29
C LEU A 427 9.33 20.76 -14.58
N HIS A 428 10.65 20.79 -14.38
CA HIS A 428 11.51 19.61 -14.53
C HIS A 428 12.57 19.59 -13.42
N LEU A 429 12.51 18.58 -12.56
CA LEU A 429 13.51 18.35 -11.52
C LEU A 429 14.68 17.51 -12.05
N SER A 430 15.88 18.08 -12.07
CA SER A 430 17.10 17.34 -12.38
C SER A 430 17.60 16.53 -11.18
N ILE A 431 18.36 15.46 -11.43
CA ILE A 431 18.96 14.66 -10.35
C ILE A 431 19.93 15.47 -9.49
N ARG A 432 20.58 16.49 -10.06
CA ARG A 432 21.50 17.38 -9.32
C ARG A 432 20.73 18.17 -8.27
N ASP A 433 19.58 18.72 -8.67
CA ASP A 433 18.77 19.56 -7.80
C ASP A 433 18.09 18.70 -6.71
N ALA A 434 17.62 17.49 -7.07
CA ALA A 434 17.10 16.52 -6.10
C ALA A 434 18.15 16.13 -5.03
N ARG A 435 19.39 15.85 -5.44
CA ARG A 435 20.49 15.53 -4.52
C ARG A 435 20.91 16.71 -3.67
N ALA A 436 20.95 17.92 -4.23
CA ALA A 436 21.25 19.14 -3.47
C ALA A 436 20.22 19.36 -2.37
N TRP A 437 18.94 19.11 -2.67
CA TRP A 437 17.85 19.19 -1.69
C TRP A 437 17.99 18.13 -0.61
N ALA A 438 18.18 16.87 -1.00
CA ALA A 438 18.31 15.75 -0.06
C ALA A 438 19.52 15.92 0.88
N LYS A 439 20.64 16.43 0.38
CA LYS A 439 21.80 16.79 1.21
C LYS A 439 21.45 17.79 2.31
N VAL A 440 20.60 18.77 2.01
CA VAL A 440 20.20 19.81 2.97
C VAL A 440 19.13 19.30 3.95
N LYS A 441 18.18 18.49 3.46
CA LYS A 441 16.96 18.15 4.21
C LYS A 441 16.94 16.75 4.84
N LEU A 442 17.64 15.80 4.23
CA LEU A 442 17.71 14.40 4.65
C LEU A 442 19.09 14.02 5.21
N GLY A 443 20.06 14.94 5.21
CA GLY A 443 21.39 14.70 5.78
C GLY A 443 22.26 13.74 4.97
N GLU A 444 21.99 13.56 3.67
CA GLU A 444 22.84 12.74 2.79
C GLU A 444 24.18 13.46 2.50
N ASP A 445 25.31 12.85 2.87
CA ASP A 445 26.65 13.36 2.58
C ASP A 445 27.14 13.12 1.14
#